data_AF-A0A842XAG1-F1
#
_entry.id   AF-A0A842XAG1-F1
#
_cell.length_a   1.000
_cell.length_b   1.000
_cell.length_c   1.000
_cell.angle_alpha   90.00
_cell.angle_beta   90.00
_cell.angle_gamma   90.00
#
_symmetry.space_group_name_H-M   'P 1'
#
loop_
_entity.id
_entity.type
_entity.pdbx_description
1 polymer ?
#
loop_
_entity_poly.entity_id
_entity_poly.type
_entity_poly.pdbx_seq_one_letter_code
_entity_poly.pdbx_strand_id
1 'polypeptide(L)'
;MKEDLDYIYEFVNEKIKIERREKDYNIFKAENDVFDRKTMLALYDLLSHEYFDIIEFPIKIGKEANIFRAKKGRRFLAVKIYRTSTRDFNSIIKYIEGDYRFEHFKRSTLGIVYLWAQKEFRNLSDCYQAGVL
;
A
#
# COMPACT_ATOMS: atom_id res chain seq x y z
N MET A 1 -15.38 3.95 20.02
CA MET A 1 -14.43 2.90 19.57
C MET A 1 -14.92 2.11 18.35
N LYS A 2 -16.18 1.64 18.28
CA LYS A 2 -16.74 1.03 17.05
C LYS A 2 -17.17 2.10 16.03
N GLU A 3 -17.83 3.15 16.52
CA GLU A 3 -18.23 4.34 15.76
C GLU A 3 -17.04 5.04 15.08
N ASP A 4 -15.85 5.05 15.71
CA ASP A 4 -14.64 5.64 15.13
C ASP A 4 -14.12 4.86 13.91
N LEU A 5 -14.28 3.54 13.90
CA LEU A 5 -13.85 2.69 12.79
C LEU A 5 -14.81 2.80 11.61
N ASP A 6 -16.11 2.84 11.87
CA ASP A 6 -17.12 3.00 10.83
C ASP A 6 -16.91 4.34 10.10
N TYR A 7 -16.67 5.43 10.85
CA TYR A 7 -16.29 6.72 10.28
C TYR A 7 -15.02 6.65 9.41
N ILE A 8 -13.96 5.99 9.88
CA ILE A 8 -12.72 5.83 9.10
C ILE A 8 -12.99 5.11 7.79
N TYR A 9 -13.77 4.03 7.83
CA TYR A 9 -14.11 3.26 6.63
C TYR A 9 -14.96 4.08 5.67
N GLU A 10 -15.97 4.79 6.15
CA GLU A 10 -16.79 5.70 5.35
C GLU A 10 -15.93 6.78 4.68
N PHE A 11 -15.07 7.45 5.46
CA PHE A 11 -14.16 8.48 4.97
C PHE A 11 -13.26 7.95 3.85
N VAL A 12 -12.57 6.82 4.08
CA VAL A 12 -11.65 6.27 3.09
C VAL A 12 -12.41 5.79 1.85
N ASN A 13 -13.56 5.13 2.02
CA ASN A 13 -14.37 4.65 0.91
C ASN A 13 -14.90 5.80 0.03
N GLU A 14 -15.24 6.95 0.61
CA GLU A 14 -15.63 8.15 -0.15
C GLU A 14 -14.48 8.66 -1.05
N LYS A 15 -13.23 8.47 -0.62
CA LYS A 15 -12.02 8.84 -1.39
C LYS A 15 -11.58 7.78 -2.40
N ILE A 16 -12.17 6.59 -2.38
CA ILE A 16 -11.91 5.53 -3.35
C ILE A 16 -12.93 5.66 -4.49
N LYS A 17 -12.50 6.21 -5.62
CA LYS A 17 -13.30 6.38 -6.84
C LYS A 17 -12.96 5.32 -7.88
N ILE A 18 -13.12 4.06 -7.48
CA ILE A 18 -13.04 2.93 -8.39
C ILE A 18 -14.37 2.86 -9.15
N GLU A 19 -14.37 3.27 -10.43
CA GLU A 19 -15.56 3.10 -11.28
C GLU A 19 -15.85 1.60 -11.41
N ARG A 20 -16.91 1.14 -10.72
CA ARG A 20 -17.47 -0.19 -10.89
C ARG A 20 -18.10 -0.29 -12.28
N ARG A 21 -17.32 -0.62 -13.31
CA ARG A 21 -17.89 -1.35 -14.43
C ARG A 21 -18.23 -2.73 -13.86
N GLU A 22 -19.52 -3.06 -13.78
CA GLU A 22 -20.10 -4.25 -13.11
C GLU A 22 -19.54 -5.63 -13.53
N LYS A 23 -18.42 -5.72 -14.26
CA LYS A 23 -17.84 -6.96 -14.78
C LYS A 23 -16.33 -7.11 -14.63
N ASP A 24 -15.62 -6.21 -13.97
CA ASP A 24 -14.16 -6.34 -13.89
C ASP A 24 -13.72 -7.14 -12.65
N TYR A 25 -13.68 -8.47 -12.79
CA TYR A 25 -13.19 -9.41 -11.77
C TYR A 25 -11.84 -8.99 -11.17
N ASN A 26 -10.99 -8.38 -11.98
CA ASN A 26 -9.68 -7.90 -11.56
C ASN A 26 -9.79 -6.76 -10.54
N ILE A 27 -10.72 -5.83 -10.72
CA ILE A 27 -10.95 -4.73 -9.79
C ILE A 27 -11.45 -5.27 -8.44
N PHE A 28 -12.46 -6.14 -8.47
CA PHE A 28 -12.97 -6.78 -7.25
C PHE A 28 -11.87 -7.55 -6.50
N LYS A 29 -11.05 -8.30 -7.24
CA LYS A 29 -9.91 -9.03 -6.66
C LYS A 29 -8.87 -8.07 -6.07
N ALA A 30 -8.55 -6.98 -6.77
CA ALA A 30 -7.59 -5.99 -6.30
C ALA A 30 -8.01 -5.35 -4.98
N GLU A 31 -9.31 -5.04 -4.82
CA GLU A 31 -9.86 -4.48 -3.59
C GLU A 31 -9.74 -5.46 -2.41
N ASN A 32 -10.25 -6.68 -2.60
CA ASN A 32 -10.27 -7.70 -1.55
C ASN A 32 -8.86 -8.17 -1.13
N ASP A 33 -7.88 -8.07 -2.03
CA ASP A 33 -6.53 -8.56 -1.77
C ASP A 33 -5.70 -7.65 -0.82
N VAL A 34 -6.04 -6.35 -0.70
CA VAL A 34 -5.15 -5.37 -0.03
C VAL A 34 -5.84 -4.40 0.93
N PHE A 35 -7.15 -4.13 0.81
CA PHE A 35 -7.87 -3.19 1.69
C PHE A 35 -8.34 -3.86 2.99
N ASP A 36 -7.40 -4.41 3.76
CA ASP A 36 -7.69 -4.89 5.10
C ASP A 36 -7.80 -3.74 6.12
N ARG A 37 -8.22 -4.06 7.36
CA ARG A 37 -8.38 -3.06 8.42
C ARG A 37 -7.15 -2.19 8.68
N LYS A 38 -5.94 -2.75 8.61
CA LYS A 38 -4.70 -2.01 8.89
C LYS A 38 -4.36 -1.10 7.71
N THR A 39 -4.59 -1.57 6.48
CA THR A 39 -4.48 -0.74 5.29
C THR A 39 -5.47 0.41 5.33
N MET A 40 -6.74 0.18 5.71
CA MET A 40 -7.74 1.24 5.79
C MET A 40 -7.34 2.35 6.77
N LEU A 41 -6.77 1.98 7.93
CA LEU A 41 -6.23 2.94 8.89
C LEU A 41 -5.04 3.73 8.30
N ALA A 42 -4.10 3.06 7.64
CA ALA A 42 -2.96 3.72 7.02
C ALA A 42 -3.38 4.67 5.87
N LEU A 43 -4.39 4.29 5.08
CA LEU A 43 -4.95 5.13 4.03
C LEU A 43 -5.67 6.34 4.62
N TYR A 44 -6.41 6.16 5.70
CA TYR A 44 -7.02 7.27 6.44
C TYR A 44 -5.97 8.27 6.89
N ASP A 45 -4.86 7.81 7.48
CA ASP A 45 -3.78 8.69 7.91
C ASP A 45 -3.21 9.48 6.72
N LEU A 46 -2.96 8.83 5.58
CA LEU A 46 -2.41 9.50 4.40
C LEU A 46 -3.40 10.50 3.76
N LEU A 47 -4.68 10.15 3.67
CA LEU A 47 -5.73 10.99 3.10
C LEU A 47 -6.05 12.18 4.01
N SER A 48 -6.16 11.97 5.33
CA SER A 48 -6.46 13.02 6.31
C SER A 48 -5.34 14.04 6.44
N HIS A 49 -4.08 13.64 6.22
CA HIS A 49 -2.92 14.54 6.13
C HIS A 49 -2.67 15.08 4.71
N GLU A 50 -3.63 14.90 3.80
CA GLU A 50 -3.60 15.45 2.43
C GLU A 50 -2.36 15.02 1.62
N TYR A 51 -1.80 13.83 1.84
CA TYR A 51 -0.72 13.31 0.99
C TYR A 51 -1.19 13.08 -0.45
N PHE A 52 -2.46 12.73 -0.63
CA PHE A 52 -3.21 12.67 -1.89
C PHE A 52 -4.72 12.82 -1.59
N ASP A 53 -5.52 13.08 -2.61
CA ASP A 53 -6.94 13.44 -2.44
C ASP A 53 -7.86 12.23 -2.64
N ILE A 54 -7.59 11.41 -3.66
CA ILE A 54 -8.41 10.25 -4.03
C ILE A 54 -7.54 9.12 -4.57
N ILE A 55 -8.04 7.89 -4.39
CA ILE A 55 -7.57 6.68 -5.07
C ILE A 55 -8.57 6.37 -6.17
N GLU A 56 -8.11 6.14 -7.39
CA GLU A 56 -8.98 5.92 -8.54
C GLU A 56 -9.08 4.45 -8.89
N PHE A 57 -8.23 3.91 -9.76
CA PHE A 57 -8.31 2.51 -10.20
C PHE A 57 -6.98 1.77 -10.04
N PRO A 58 -7.00 0.44 -9.92
CA PRO A 58 -5.78 -0.36 -9.93
C PRO A 58 -5.07 -0.22 -11.29
N ILE A 59 -3.79 0.14 -11.25
CA ILE A 59 -2.88 0.14 -12.41
C ILE A 59 -2.30 -1.26 -12.61
N LYS A 60 -1.92 -1.92 -11.52
CA LYS A 60 -1.28 -3.23 -11.57
C LYS A 60 -1.68 -4.09 -10.38
N ILE A 61 -2.08 -5.32 -10.66
CA ILE A 61 -2.38 -6.33 -9.64
C ILE A 61 -1.20 -7.30 -9.60
N GLY A 62 -0.58 -7.44 -8.44
CA GLY A 62 0.62 -8.25 -8.26
C GLY A 62 0.45 -9.29 -7.15
N LYS A 63 1.36 -10.25 -7.14
CA LYS A 63 1.41 -11.31 -6.11
C LYS A 63 1.71 -10.76 -4.72
N GLU A 64 2.51 -9.71 -4.62
CA GLU A 64 2.98 -9.14 -3.35
C GLU A 64 2.32 -7.79 -3.03
N ALA A 65 1.95 -7.03 -4.05
CA ALA A 65 1.38 -5.71 -3.91
C ALA A 65 0.50 -5.37 -5.10
N ASN A 66 -0.47 -4.49 -4.87
CA ASN A 66 -1.25 -3.85 -5.92
C ASN A 66 -0.84 -2.38 -6.00
N ILE A 67 -0.82 -1.83 -7.21
CA ILE A 67 -0.52 -0.42 -7.48
C ILE A 67 -1.80 0.23 -7.97
N PHE A 68 -2.20 1.32 -7.34
CA PHE A 68 -3.35 2.13 -7.70
C PHE A 68 -2.91 3.50 -8.21
N ARG A 69 -3.69 4.07 -9.12
CA ARG A 69 -3.58 5.48 -9.46
C ARG A 69 -4.22 6.29 -8.34
N ALA A 70 -3.52 7.30 -7.87
CA ALA A 70 -4.06 8.32 -6.98
C ALA A 70 -3.88 9.71 -7.58
N LYS A 71 -4.60 10.69 -7.05
CA LYS A 71 -4.58 12.07 -7.54
C LYS A 71 -4.34 13.05 -6.39
N LYS A 72 -3.51 14.06 -6.65
CA LYS A 72 -3.34 15.24 -5.80
C LYS A 72 -3.45 16.50 -6.66
N GLY A 73 -4.58 17.21 -6.57
CA GLY A 73 -4.93 18.31 -7.45
C GLY A 73 -4.92 17.87 -8.92
N ARG A 74 -3.98 18.38 -9.71
CA ARG A 74 -3.79 18.00 -11.13
C ARG A 74 -2.73 16.93 -11.36
N ARG A 75 -2.04 16.47 -10.31
CA ARG A 75 -0.95 15.50 -10.40
C ARG A 75 -1.48 14.10 -10.15
N PHE A 76 -0.92 13.14 -10.88
CA PHE A 76 -1.13 11.71 -10.62
C PHE A 76 0.02 11.15 -9.79
N LEU A 77 -0.32 10.19 -8.93
CA LEU A 77 0.58 9.49 -8.03
C LEU A 77 0.31 7.99 -8.15
N ALA A 78 1.32 7.18 -7.79
CA ALA A 78 1.17 5.75 -7.63
C ALA A 78 1.09 5.42 -6.15
N VAL A 79 0.02 4.76 -5.72
CA VAL A 79 -0.13 4.22 -4.36
C VAL A 79 0.06 2.71 -4.44
N LYS A 80 1.21 2.25 -3.96
CA LYS A 80 1.53 0.81 -3.90
C LYS A 80 1.15 0.27 -2.53
N ILE A 81 0.26 -0.71 -2.50
CA ILE A 81 -0.24 -1.34 -1.28
C ILE A 81 0.20 -2.80 -1.27
N TYR A 82 1.02 -3.16 -0.29
CA TYR A 82 1.47 -4.53 -0.09
C TYR A 82 0.38 -5.39 0.55
N ARG A 83 0.28 -6.64 0.11
CA ARG A 83 -0.59 -7.64 0.74
C ARG A 83 -0.03 -8.04 2.10
N THR A 84 -0.85 -7.94 3.14
CA THR A 84 -0.46 -8.27 4.52
C THR A 84 -0.42 -9.78 4.78
N SER A 85 -1.08 -10.59 3.94
CA SER A 85 -1.23 -12.05 4.08
C SER A 85 -0.37 -12.87 3.09
N THR A 86 0.72 -12.29 2.57
CA THR A 86 1.53 -12.91 1.50
C THR A 86 2.09 -14.29 1.91
N ARG A 87 1.93 -15.30 1.04
CA ARG A 87 2.32 -16.71 1.29
C ARG A 87 3.84 -16.99 1.25
N ASP A 88 4.63 -16.15 0.59
CA ASP A 88 6.08 -16.39 0.38
C ASP A 88 6.99 -15.49 1.24
N PHE A 89 6.64 -15.30 2.51
CA PHE A 89 7.43 -14.52 3.46
C PHE A 89 8.93 -14.91 3.52
N ASN A 90 9.25 -16.19 3.33
CA ASN A 90 10.62 -16.69 3.35
C ASN A 90 11.48 -16.20 2.18
N SER A 91 10.90 -15.88 1.02
CA SER A 91 11.68 -15.32 -0.09
C SER A 91 12.04 -13.86 0.17
N ILE A 92 11.12 -13.10 0.77
CA ILE A 92 11.31 -11.68 1.10
C ILE A 92 12.41 -11.50 2.15
N ILE A 93 12.46 -12.35 3.18
CA ILE A 93 13.50 -12.32 4.23
C ILE A 93 14.90 -12.30 3.64
N LYS A 94 15.18 -13.12 2.61
CA LYS A 94 16.51 -13.24 2.01
C LYS A 94 17.03 -11.94 1.42
N TYR A 95 16.15 -11.02 1.07
CA TYR A 95 16.49 -9.71 0.53
C TYR A 95 16.57 -8.61 1.59
N ILE A 96 16.28 -8.94 2.85
CA ILE A 96 16.34 -8.06 4.02
C ILE A 96 17.52 -8.47 4.91
N GLU A 97 17.72 -9.77 5.11
CA GLU A 97 18.83 -10.30 5.90
C GLU A 97 20.17 -9.81 5.36
N GLY A 98 21.01 -9.30 6.26
CA GLY A 98 22.31 -8.70 5.93
C GLY A 98 22.27 -7.20 5.61
N ASP A 99 21.09 -6.58 5.48
CA ASP A 99 20.98 -5.13 5.34
C ASP A 99 21.01 -4.46 6.73
N TYR A 100 22.15 -3.87 7.09
CA TYR A 100 22.39 -3.24 8.40
C TYR A 100 21.33 -2.19 8.78
N ARG A 101 20.66 -1.63 7.77
CA ARG A 101 19.61 -0.63 7.91
C ARG A 101 18.32 -1.17 8.54
N PHE A 102 18.17 -2.50 8.60
CA PHE A 102 16.94 -3.22 8.89
C PHE A 102 17.15 -4.41 9.84
N GLU A 103 18.21 -4.44 10.64
CA GLU A 103 18.60 -5.59 11.49
C GLU A 103 17.59 -5.94 12.59
N HIS A 104 16.85 -4.96 13.09
CA HIS A 104 15.92 -5.14 14.21
C HIS A 104 14.47 -5.09 13.75
N PHE A 105 13.90 -6.27 13.50
CA PHE A 105 12.49 -6.38 13.12
C PHE A 105 11.78 -7.56 13.76
N LYS A 106 10.47 -7.41 13.93
CA LYS A 106 9.61 -8.52 14.35
C LYS A 106 9.47 -9.50 13.20
N ARG A 107 9.84 -10.77 13.43
CA ARG A 107 9.65 -11.89 12.48
C ARG A 107 8.19 -12.32 12.31
N SER A 108 7.24 -11.39 12.39
CA SER A 108 5.85 -11.62 12.03
C SER A 108 5.63 -11.24 10.57
N THR A 109 4.66 -11.89 9.89
CA THR A 109 4.30 -11.60 8.50
C THR A 109 4.14 -10.10 8.26
N LEU A 110 3.38 -9.44 9.13
CA LEU A 110 3.16 -8.01 9.05
C LEU A 110 4.44 -7.19 9.28
N GLY A 111 5.26 -7.56 10.27
CA GLY A 111 6.51 -6.87 10.56
C GLY A 111 7.46 -6.87 9.35
N ILE A 112 7.52 -7.97 8.62
CA ILE A 112 8.31 -8.05 7.39
C ILE A 112 7.68 -7.29 6.24
N VAL A 113 6.36 -7.33 6.07
CA VAL A 113 5.70 -6.52 5.03
C VAL A 113 5.99 -5.02 5.24
N TYR A 114 5.92 -4.54 6.48
CA TYR A 114 6.31 -3.17 6.81
C TYR A 114 7.77 -2.89 6.48
N LEU A 115 8.67 -3.80 6.87
CA LEU A 115 10.09 -3.64 6.60
C LEU A 115 10.41 -3.65 5.11
N TRP A 116 9.71 -4.47 4.34
CA TRP A 116 9.83 -4.56 2.89
C TRP A 116 9.41 -3.26 2.22
N ALA A 117 8.28 -2.67 2.65
CA ALA A 117 7.84 -1.36 2.20
C ALA A 117 8.85 -0.25 2.55
N GLN A 118 9.41 -0.26 3.78
CA GLN A 118 10.46 0.69 4.18
C GLN A 118 11.74 0.53 3.36
N LYS A 119 12.15 -0.72 3.10
CA LYS A 119 13.30 -1.03 2.26
C LYS A 119 13.11 -0.55 0.84
N GLU A 120 11.94 -0.78 0.24
CA GLU A 120 11.64 -0.26 -1.10
C GLU A 120 11.69 1.27 -1.12
N PHE A 121 11.05 1.94 -0.16
CA PHE A 121 11.09 3.41 -0.08
C PHE A 121 12.53 3.95 0.05
N ARG A 122 13.36 3.34 0.90
CA ARG A 122 14.75 3.74 1.07
C ARG A 122 15.56 3.51 -0.19
N ASN A 123 15.43 2.34 -0.82
CA ASN A 123 16.11 2.06 -2.08
C ASN A 123 15.71 3.04 -3.19
N LEU A 124 14.42 3.38 -3.33
CA LEU A 124 13.97 4.38 -4.30
C LEU A 124 14.54 5.77 -3.98
N SER A 125 14.59 6.14 -2.69
CA SER A 125 15.19 7.40 -2.25
C SER A 125 16.69 7.46 -2.58
N ASP A 126 17.43 6.39 -2.32
CA ASP A 126 18.85 6.28 -2.62
C ASP A 126 19.10 6.37 -4.14
N CYS A 127 18.31 5.66 -4.95
CA CYS A 127 18.36 5.72 -6.41
C CYS A 127 18.09 7.14 -6.94
N TYR A 128 17.09 7.83 -6.38
CA TYR A 128 16.77 9.21 -6.75
C TYR A 128 17.90 10.17 -6.39
N GLN A 129 18.47 10.06 -5.18
CA GLN A 129 19.60 10.88 -4.75
C GLN A 129 20.86 10.63 -5.61
N ALA A 130 21.04 9.41 -6.09
CA ALA A 130 22.12 9.04 -6.99
C ALA A 130 21.88 9.46 -8.47
N GLY A 131 20.72 10.05 -8.79
CA GLY A 131 20.37 10.49 -10.14
C GLY A 131 20.04 9.35 -11.12
N VAL A 132 19.68 8.17 -10.60
CA VAL A 132 19.27 7.01 -11.41
C VAL A 132 17.79 7.10 -11.80
N LEU A 133 16.99 7.84 -11.02
CA LEU A 133 15.54 8.07 -11.21
C LEU A 133 15.24 9.53 -11.51
#